data_AF-A0A3L7Z262-F1
#
_entry.id   AF-A0A3L7Z262-F1
#
_cell.length_a   1.000
_cell.length_b   1.000
_cell.length_c   1.000
_cell.angle_alpha   90.00
_cell.angle_beta   90.00
_cell.angle_gamma   90.00
#
_symmetry.space_group_name_H-M   'P 1'
#
loop_
_entity.id
_entity.type
_entity.pdbx_description
1 polymer ?
#
loop_
_entity_poly.entity_id
_entity_poly.type
_entity_poly.pdbx_seq_one_letter_code
_entity_poly.pdbx_strand_id
1 'polypeptide(L)'
;MGLEEDFFMADADDEKTVEFIKNYLPQELKEKFVDDELYYFIDLIDEYYAESGILDAQPDDDGYVNIDLEEVVAYIVKEAKSDGQGEYDPEEILFVVQGEMEYGNSLGQVD
;
A
#
# COMPACT_ATOMS: atom_id res chain seq x y z
N MET A 1 11.54 13.17 20.81
CA MET A 1 10.77 14.27 20.19
C MET A 1 10.87 13.99 18.70
N GLY A 2 10.04 13.07 18.19
CA GLY A 2 10.25 12.44 16.88
C GLY A 2 9.24 11.33 16.60
N LEU A 3 8.00 11.55 17.03
CA LEU A 3 6.85 10.71 16.66
C LEU A 3 5.75 11.61 16.06
N GLU A 4 5.67 12.86 16.52
CA GLU A 4 4.73 13.85 15.98
C GLU A 4 5.17 14.42 14.62
N GLU A 5 6.46 14.37 14.25
CA GLU A 5 6.93 14.77 12.91
C GLU A 5 6.78 13.64 11.87
N ASP A 6 7.01 12.38 12.26
CA ASP A 6 6.76 11.21 11.38
C ASP A 6 5.26 11.01 11.13
N PHE A 7 4.40 11.21 12.12
CA PHE A 7 2.95 11.11 11.95
C PHE A 7 2.39 12.17 10.99
N PHE A 8 2.96 13.39 10.97
CA PHE A 8 2.56 14.46 10.04
C PHE A 8 3.18 14.30 8.64
N MET A 9 4.31 13.59 8.51
CA MET A 9 4.87 13.23 7.20
C MET A 9 4.14 12.04 6.58
N ALA A 10 3.71 11.05 7.38
CA ALA A 10 2.86 9.95 6.95
C ALA A 10 1.53 10.47 6.37
N ASP A 11 0.74 11.25 7.15
CA ASP A 11 -0.53 11.83 6.67
C ASP A 11 -0.39 12.67 5.38
N ALA A 12 0.74 13.38 5.22
CA ALA A 12 1.00 14.24 4.06
C ALA A 12 1.53 13.49 2.83
N ASP A 13 2.08 12.30 3.03
CA ASP A 13 2.39 11.37 1.94
C ASP A 13 1.16 10.51 1.60
N ASP A 14 0.32 10.14 2.56
CA ASP A 14 -0.88 9.32 2.32
C ASP A 14 -1.87 9.98 1.37
N GLU A 15 -2.14 11.30 1.51
CA GLU A 15 -3.02 12.01 0.57
C GLU A 15 -2.47 11.96 -0.87
N LYS A 16 -1.16 12.09 -1.04
CA LYS A 16 -0.51 12.00 -2.36
C LYS A 16 -0.45 10.57 -2.87
N THR A 17 -0.21 9.60 -1.98
CA THR A 17 -0.25 8.17 -2.29
C THR A 17 -1.63 7.79 -2.80
N VAL A 18 -2.70 8.22 -2.12
CA VAL A 18 -4.09 8.02 -2.56
C VAL A 18 -4.33 8.71 -3.89
N GLU A 19 -3.91 9.96 -4.09
CA GLU A 19 -4.05 10.65 -5.38
C GLU A 19 -3.31 9.91 -6.50
N PHE A 20 -2.10 9.42 -6.23
CA PHE A 20 -1.30 8.67 -7.19
C PHE A 20 -1.95 7.33 -7.54
N ILE A 21 -2.34 6.54 -6.54
CA ILE A 21 -3.07 5.29 -6.71
C ILE A 21 -4.33 5.54 -7.51
N LYS A 22 -5.15 6.55 -7.15
CA LYS A 22 -6.33 6.94 -7.93
C LYS A 22 -5.97 7.27 -9.37
N ASN A 23 -4.83 7.87 -9.65
CA ASN A 23 -4.41 8.13 -11.03
C ASN A 23 -3.97 6.84 -11.76
N TYR A 24 -3.33 5.91 -11.05
CA TYR A 24 -2.86 4.62 -11.53
C TYR A 24 -4.00 3.63 -11.81
N LEU A 25 -5.02 3.59 -10.96
CA LEU A 25 -6.13 2.65 -11.04
C LEU A 25 -6.89 2.74 -12.39
N PRO A 26 -7.50 1.66 -12.88
CA PRO A 26 -8.47 1.72 -13.97
C PRO A 26 -9.68 2.59 -13.60
N GLN A 27 -10.30 3.26 -14.59
CA GLN A 27 -11.45 4.16 -14.37
C GLN A 27 -12.58 3.51 -13.56
N GLU A 28 -12.84 2.22 -13.79
CA GLU A 28 -13.86 1.45 -13.07
C GLU A 28 -13.56 1.36 -11.56
N LEU A 29 -12.29 1.16 -11.18
CA LEU A 29 -11.88 1.08 -9.77
C LEU A 29 -11.82 2.45 -9.11
N LYS A 30 -11.48 3.52 -9.86
CA LYS A 30 -11.53 4.90 -9.35
C LYS A 30 -12.93 5.32 -8.93
N GLU A 31 -13.94 4.85 -9.65
CA GLU A 31 -15.36 5.14 -9.34
C GLU A 31 -15.91 4.19 -8.27
N LYS A 32 -15.27 3.02 -8.09
CA LYS A 32 -15.65 2.01 -7.11
C LYS A 32 -15.13 2.34 -5.71
N PHE A 33 -13.82 2.60 -5.58
CA PHE A 33 -13.18 2.84 -4.29
C PHE A 33 -13.31 4.30 -3.86
N VAL A 34 -13.68 4.49 -2.60
CA VAL A 34 -13.62 5.81 -1.96
C VAL A 34 -12.27 6.04 -1.29
N ASP A 35 -11.94 7.30 -1.01
CA ASP A 35 -10.65 7.66 -0.41
C ASP A 35 -10.41 6.91 0.91
N ASP A 36 -11.44 6.82 1.77
CA ASP A 36 -11.37 6.10 3.05
C ASP A 36 -10.98 4.61 2.87
N GLU A 37 -11.43 3.96 1.79
CA GLU A 37 -11.05 2.57 1.50
C GLU A 37 -9.60 2.48 1.02
N LEU A 38 -9.15 3.46 0.22
CA LEU A 38 -7.76 3.50 -0.23
C LEU A 38 -6.80 3.73 0.93
N TYR A 39 -7.13 4.64 1.86
CA TYR A 39 -6.37 4.80 3.10
C TYR A 39 -6.32 3.51 3.91
N TYR A 40 -7.45 2.82 4.06
CA TYR A 40 -7.48 1.52 4.75
C TYR A 40 -6.58 0.47 4.08
N PHE A 41 -6.55 0.40 2.75
CA PHE A 41 -5.66 -0.54 2.06
C PHE A 41 -4.19 -0.17 2.24
N ILE A 42 -3.84 1.12 2.20
CA ILE A 42 -2.48 1.60 2.45
C ILE A 42 -2.04 1.20 3.87
N ASP A 43 -2.88 1.43 4.88
CA ASP A 43 -2.61 1.03 6.26
C ASP A 43 -2.30 -0.47 6.38
N LEU A 44 -3.07 -1.33 5.69
CA LEU A 44 -2.84 -2.78 5.70
C LEU A 44 -1.57 -3.20 4.94
N ILE A 45 -1.18 -2.47 3.90
CA ILE A 45 0.09 -2.69 3.20
C ILE A 45 1.26 -2.39 4.14
N ASP A 46 1.22 -1.24 4.82
CA ASP A 46 2.24 -0.84 5.78
C ASP A 46 2.33 -1.79 6.97
N GLU A 47 1.18 -2.23 7.49
CA GLU A 47 1.11 -3.26 8.53
C GLU A 47 1.76 -4.55 8.05
N TYR A 48 1.45 -5.00 6.84
CA TYR A 48 2.07 -6.19 6.26
C TYR A 48 3.60 -6.04 6.14
N TYR A 49 4.11 -4.90 5.67
CA TYR A 49 5.55 -4.67 5.59
C TYR A 49 6.23 -4.69 6.97
N ALA A 50 5.57 -4.13 7.99
CA ALA A 50 6.05 -4.15 9.37
C ALA A 50 6.02 -5.55 10.00
N GLU A 51 4.99 -6.37 9.73
CA GLU A 51 4.84 -7.71 10.32
C GLU A 51 5.62 -8.80 9.57
N SER A 52 5.69 -8.70 8.24
CA SER A 52 6.37 -9.69 7.39
C SER A 52 7.89 -9.68 7.56
N GLY A 53 8.46 -8.57 8.05
CA GLY A 53 9.90 -8.37 8.12
C GLY A 53 10.54 -8.06 6.77
N ILE A 54 9.74 -7.70 5.75
CA ILE A 54 10.22 -7.25 4.44
C ILE A 54 11.13 -6.04 4.56
N LEU A 55 10.85 -5.14 5.52
CA LEU A 55 11.70 -3.98 5.79
C LEU A 55 13.11 -4.35 6.29
N ASP A 56 13.27 -5.54 6.87
CA ASP A 56 14.56 -6.10 7.30
C ASP A 56 15.22 -6.97 6.21
N ALA A 57 14.52 -7.23 5.09
CA ALA A 57 15.05 -8.05 4.02
C ALA A 57 16.22 -7.33 3.33
N GLN A 58 17.27 -8.09 2.99
CA GLN A 58 18.37 -7.51 2.22
C GLN A 58 17.91 -7.26 0.79
N PRO A 59 18.14 -6.05 0.25
CA PRO A 59 17.88 -5.79 -1.14
C PRO A 59 18.78 -6.66 -2.03
N ASP A 60 18.33 -6.89 -3.25
CA ASP A 60 19.10 -7.59 -4.27
C ASP A 60 20.25 -6.73 -4.82
N ASP A 61 20.98 -7.25 -5.81
CA ASP A 61 22.14 -6.59 -6.42
C ASP A 61 21.78 -5.24 -7.08
N ASP A 62 20.50 -5.03 -7.41
CA ASP A 62 19.96 -3.79 -8.00
C ASP A 62 19.31 -2.87 -6.93
N GLY A 63 19.37 -3.24 -5.64
CA GLY A 63 18.82 -2.42 -4.56
C GLY A 63 17.34 -2.68 -4.25
N TYR A 64 16.72 -3.70 -4.86
CA TYR A 64 15.29 -3.97 -4.71
C TYR A 64 15.01 -5.13 -3.73
N VAL A 65 13.97 -4.98 -2.92
CA VAL A 65 13.44 -6.09 -2.12
C VAL A 65 12.39 -6.84 -2.95
N ASN A 66 12.52 -8.16 -3.05
CA ASN A 66 11.53 -8.99 -3.72
C ASN A 66 10.31 -9.16 -2.82
N ILE A 67 9.25 -8.40 -3.10
CA ILE A 67 7.97 -8.46 -2.41
C ILE A 67 7.02 -9.36 -3.20
N ASP A 68 6.43 -10.35 -2.51
CA ASP A 68 5.36 -11.16 -3.10
C ASP A 68 4.03 -10.40 -3.00
N LEU A 69 3.66 -9.75 -4.12
CA LEU A 69 2.41 -9.01 -4.23
C LEU A 69 1.16 -9.87 -3.99
N GLU A 70 1.20 -11.16 -4.33
CA GLU A 70 0.06 -12.05 -4.11
C GLU A 70 -0.15 -12.29 -2.61
N GLU A 71 0.93 -12.37 -1.82
CA GLU A 71 0.83 -12.47 -0.36
C GLU A 71 0.29 -11.19 0.29
N VAL A 72 0.73 -10.01 -0.17
CA VAL A 72 0.22 -8.72 0.29
C VAL A 72 -1.29 -8.62 0.03
N VAL A 73 -1.72 -8.93 -1.20
CA VAL A 73 -3.14 -8.94 -1.59
C VAL A 73 -3.94 -9.94 -0.75
N ALA A 74 -3.42 -11.15 -0.55
CA ALA A 74 -4.08 -12.17 0.25
C ALA A 74 -4.23 -11.74 1.72
N TYR A 75 -3.22 -11.04 2.27
CA TYR A 75 -3.28 -10.45 3.60
C TYR A 75 -4.40 -9.40 3.69
N ILE A 76 -4.42 -8.43 2.77
CA ILE A 76 -5.42 -7.36 2.76
C ILE A 76 -6.84 -7.92 2.66
N VAL A 77 -7.10 -8.84 1.73
CA VAL A 77 -8.43 -9.45 1.54
C VAL A 77 -8.85 -10.24 2.79
N LYS A 78 -7.90 -10.89 3.47
CA LYS A 78 -8.15 -11.63 4.71
C LYS A 78 -8.49 -10.69 5.87
N GLU A 79 -7.71 -9.63 6.07
CA GLU A 79 -7.92 -8.67 7.15
C GLU A 79 -9.20 -7.85 6.93
N ALA A 80 -9.43 -7.34 5.71
CA ALA A 80 -10.67 -6.66 5.34
C ALA A 80 -11.93 -7.47 5.66
N LYS A 81 -11.87 -8.78 5.44
CA LYS A 81 -12.95 -9.71 5.78
C LYS A 81 -13.06 -9.97 7.29
N SER A 82 -11.93 -10.03 7.99
CA SER A 82 -11.86 -10.21 9.44
C SER A 82 -12.42 -9.01 10.19
N ASP A 83 -12.07 -7.81 9.73
CA ASP A 83 -12.48 -6.52 10.29
C ASP A 83 -13.92 -6.14 9.94
N GLY A 84 -14.51 -6.84 8.97
CA GLY A 84 -15.87 -6.59 8.50
C GLY A 84 -16.00 -5.37 7.60
N GLN A 85 -14.90 -4.90 6.98
CA GLN A 85 -14.92 -3.85 5.97
C GLN A 85 -15.61 -4.31 4.69
N GLY A 86 -15.35 -5.55 4.27
CA GLY A 86 -16.00 -6.10 3.08
C GLY A 86 -15.29 -7.32 2.52
N GLU A 87 -15.81 -7.81 1.40
CA GLU A 87 -15.10 -8.76 0.54
C GLU A 87 -14.64 -8.00 -0.70
N TYR A 88 -13.32 -7.95 -0.90
CA TYR A 88 -12.68 -7.29 -2.01
C TYR A 88 -12.11 -8.32 -2.99
N ASP A 89 -12.10 -7.98 -4.28
CA ASP A 89 -11.52 -8.86 -5.29
C ASP A 89 -9.98 -8.74 -5.25
N PRO A 90 -9.24 -9.85 -5.13
CA PRO A 90 -7.78 -9.84 -5.16
C PRO A 90 -7.20 -9.11 -6.37
N GLU A 91 -7.82 -9.23 -7.55
CA GLU A 91 -7.34 -8.54 -8.75
C GLU A 91 -7.47 -7.01 -8.63
N GLU A 92 -8.51 -6.53 -7.95
CA GLU A 92 -8.73 -5.10 -7.72
C GLU A 92 -7.75 -4.55 -6.68
N ILE A 93 -7.54 -5.29 -5.60
CA ILE A 93 -6.57 -4.93 -4.56
C ILE A 93 -5.15 -4.95 -5.11
N LEU A 94 -4.82 -5.88 -6.01
CA LEU A 94 -3.52 -5.92 -6.67
C LEU A 94 -3.18 -4.60 -7.37
N PHE A 95 -4.14 -3.95 -8.04
CA PHE A 95 -3.91 -2.65 -8.65
C PHE A 95 -3.63 -1.54 -7.62
N VAL A 96 -4.24 -1.61 -6.44
CA VAL A 96 -3.97 -0.66 -5.34
C VAL A 96 -2.56 -0.85 -4.82
N VAL A 97 -2.17 -2.10 -4.50
CA VAL A 97 -0.83 -2.43 -4.00
C VAL A 97 0.25 -2.05 -5.02
N GLN A 98 0.02 -2.30 -6.31
CA GLN A 98 0.93 -1.87 -7.37
C GLN A 98 1.04 -0.35 -7.45
N GLY A 99 -0.06 0.38 -7.29
CA GLY A 99 -0.06 1.83 -7.29
C GLY A 99 0.75 2.43 -6.12
N GLU A 100 0.65 1.82 -4.93
CA GLU A 100 1.44 2.18 -3.75
C GLU A 100 2.94 1.97 -4.02
N MET A 101 3.33 0.76 -4.45
CA MET A 101 4.75 0.48 -4.73
C MET A 101 5.34 1.38 -5.83
N GLU A 102 4.59 1.65 -6.90
CA GLU A 102 5.04 2.56 -7.97
C GLU A 102 5.22 3.99 -7.46
N TYR A 103 4.37 4.43 -6.53
CA TYR A 103 4.56 5.73 -5.87
C TYR A 103 5.81 5.74 -5.00
N GLY A 104 6.03 4.73 -4.16
CA GLY A 104 7.25 4.56 -3.35
C GLY A 104 8.53 4.56 -4.20
N ASN A 105 8.50 3.85 -5.34
CA ASN A 105 9.58 3.86 -6.33
C ASN A 105 9.79 5.27 -6.93
N SER A 106 8.72 6.00 -7.21
CA SER A 106 8.78 7.35 -7.81
C SER A 106 9.40 8.40 -6.87
N LEU A 107 9.26 8.20 -5.55
CA LEU A 107 9.84 9.08 -4.52
C LEU A 107 11.35 8.87 -4.34
N GLY A 108 11.93 7.83 -4.96
CA GLY A 108 13.35 7.52 -4.79
C GLY A 108 13.70 7.11 -3.36
N GLN A 109 12.75 6.54 -2.60
CA GLN A 109 13.04 5.88 -1.32
C GLN A 109 13.72 4.51 -1.51
N VAL A 110 13.92 4.10 -2.77
CA VAL A 110 14.81 3.01 -3.19
C VAL A 110 16.13 3.61 -3.71
N ASP A 111 17.06 3.90 -2.80
CA ASP A 111 18.48 4.16 -3.07
C ASP A 111 19.34 3.33 -2.11
#